data_AF-A0A9P8CZG9-F1
#
_entry.id   AF-A0A9P8CZG9-F1
#
_cell.length_a   1.000
_cell.length_b   1.000
_cell.length_c   1.000
_cell.angle_alpha   90.00
_cell.angle_beta   90.00
_cell.angle_gamma   90.00
#
_symmetry.space_group_name_H-M   'P 1'
#
loop_
_entity.id
_entity.type
_entity.pdbx_description
1 polymer ?
#
loop_
_entity_poly.entity_id
_entity_poly.type
_entity_poly.pdbx_seq_one_letter_code
_entity_poly.pdbx_strand_id
1 'polypeptide(L)'
;MVSTSSTGFQLDEDTRKEQIVASLRGFLKHQTERVSLYKEFNDAFKEYSAKRMTPEEYTTICSIVTEGFVELSIEILALEAHLGGPNHAIPINAPAPATAETVVETTTDAAPGPTPSSRQSVSLNSPEHAQLIREVQLLEKQKLALTVQGQKWVLEMEAQQAQDQKDREAEEQADRVMSKEDTGMDRDTLNHGSEVLATAVQDSSRQASSQVNGGLKLSVEEWQVKLEENRASLNQTIEDINDKLADIQEAIAVLVL
;
A
#
# COMPACT_ATOMS: atom_id res chain seq x y z
N MET A 1 9.68 63.75 -9.30
CA MET A 1 9.97 62.47 -8.61
C MET A 1 8.62 61.86 -8.28
N VAL A 2 8.24 60.80 -8.98
CA VAL A 2 6.96 60.11 -8.81
C VAL A 2 7.16 59.07 -7.72
N SER A 3 6.61 59.32 -6.55
CA SER A 3 6.56 58.32 -5.48
C SER A 3 5.55 57.25 -5.86
N THR A 4 6.05 56.10 -6.32
CA THR A 4 5.27 54.87 -6.42
C THR A 4 5.06 54.32 -5.01
N SER A 5 3.93 54.66 -4.41
CA SER A 5 3.43 54.00 -3.21
C SER A 5 3.16 52.54 -3.54
N SER A 6 4.00 51.66 -2.97
CA SER A 6 3.76 50.23 -2.90
C SER A 6 2.55 49.98 -2.01
N THR A 7 1.36 49.98 -2.60
CA THR A 7 0.13 49.54 -1.92
C THR A 7 0.13 48.02 -1.88
N GLY A 8 1.00 47.45 -1.04
CA GLY A 8 0.87 46.06 -0.63
C GLY A 8 -0.44 45.95 0.16
N PHE A 9 -1.45 45.31 -0.42
CA PHE A 9 -2.66 44.92 0.29
C PHE A 9 -2.26 44.02 1.47
N GLN A 10 -2.11 44.60 2.66
CA GLN A 10 -2.13 43.83 3.89
C GLN A 10 -3.56 43.31 4.02
N LEU A 11 -3.78 42.02 3.73
CA LEU A 11 -4.97 41.34 4.22
C LEU A 11 -5.08 41.61 5.71
N ASP A 12 -6.26 42.00 6.17
CA ASP A 12 -6.53 42.06 7.59
C ASP A 12 -6.32 40.67 8.22
N GLU A 13 -5.90 40.68 9.48
CA GLU A 13 -5.54 39.46 10.21
C GLU A 13 -6.71 38.47 10.30
N ASP A 14 -7.93 38.99 10.38
CA ASP A 14 -9.16 38.21 10.50
C ASP A 14 -9.46 37.44 9.21
N THR A 15 -9.36 38.08 8.05
CA THR A 15 -9.49 37.44 6.73
C THR A 15 -8.44 36.35 6.54
N ARG A 16 -7.21 36.56 7.03
CA ARG A 16 -6.16 35.53 6.99
C ARG A 16 -6.53 34.32 7.86
N LYS A 17 -7.01 34.54 9.09
CA LYS A 17 -7.47 33.46 9.98
C LYS A 17 -8.61 32.67 9.36
N GLU A 18 -9.58 33.36 8.76
CA GLU A 18 -10.70 32.74 8.05
C GLU A 18 -10.23 31.86 6.88
N GLN A 19 -9.26 32.33 6.09
CA GLN A 19 -8.66 31.54 5.01
C GLN A 19 -7.95 30.28 5.53
N ILE A 20 -7.16 30.39 6.60
CA ILE A 20 -6.49 29.23 7.21
C ILE A 20 -7.52 28.21 7.71
N VAL A 21 -8.56 28.67 8.43
CA VAL A 21 -9.64 27.80 8.92
C VAL A 21 -10.37 27.12 7.77
N ALA A 22 -10.65 27.85 6.68
CA ALA A 22 -11.28 27.29 5.49
C ALA A 22 -10.41 26.18 4.87
N SER A 23 -9.10 26.40 4.75
CA SER A 23 -8.18 25.40 4.21
C SER A 23 -8.06 24.16 5.10
N LEU A 24 -7.94 24.33 6.42
CA LEU A 24 -7.88 23.21 7.36
C LEU A 24 -9.19 22.40 7.37
N ARG A 25 -10.35 23.05 7.28
CA ARG A 25 -11.64 22.36 7.14
C ARG A 25 -11.75 21.62 5.81
N GLY A 26 -11.29 22.23 4.72
CA GLY A 26 -11.19 21.59 3.41
C GLY A 26 -10.32 20.34 3.47
N PHE A 27 -9.17 20.43 4.15
CA PHE A 27 -8.28 19.29 4.37
C PHE A 27 -8.99 18.15 5.11
N LEU A 28 -9.66 18.42 6.24
CA LEU A 28 -10.39 17.40 7.00
C LEU A 28 -11.52 16.75 6.19
N LYS A 29 -12.17 17.51 5.30
CA LYS A 29 -13.16 16.97 4.36
C LYS A 29 -12.51 15.95 3.40
N HIS A 30 -11.42 16.32 2.74
CA HIS A 30 -10.70 15.42 1.83
C HIS A 30 -10.13 14.19 2.55
N GLN A 31 -9.74 14.31 3.83
CA GLN A 31 -9.34 13.14 4.63
C GLN A 31 -10.50 12.16 4.84
N THR A 32 -11.72 12.66 5.05
CA THR A 32 -12.91 11.80 5.20
C THR A 32 -13.22 11.05 3.90
N GLU A 33 -13.12 11.73 2.76
CA GLU A 33 -13.28 11.13 1.43
C GLU A 33 -12.19 10.07 1.18
N ARG A 34 -10.96 10.39 1.53
CA ARG A 34 -9.82 9.47 1.43
C ARG A 34 -9.99 8.20 2.26
N VAL A 35 -10.48 8.31 3.50
CA VAL A 35 -10.80 7.14 4.34
C VAL A 35 -11.87 6.25 3.69
N SER A 36 -12.84 6.85 3.01
CA SER A 36 -13.88 6.10 2.29
C SER A 36 -13.28 5.29 1.13
N LEU A 37 -12.36 5.87 0.35
CA LEU A 37 -11.63 5.16 -0.71
C LEU A 37 -10.77 4.01 -0.18
N TYR A 38 -10.07 4.21 0.94
CA TYR A 38 -9.33 3.11 1.59
C TYR A 38 -10.22 1.95 1.98
N LYS A 39 -11.41 2.26 2.51
CA LYS A 39 -12.37 1.24 2.88
C LYS A 39 -12.83 0.46 1.66
N GLU A 40 -13.18 1.16 0.57
CA GLU A 40 -13.57 0.53 -0.70
C GLU A 40 -12.47 -0.38 -1.25
N PHE A 41 -11.22 0.08 -1.26
CA PHE A 41 -10.07 -0.72 -1.66
C PHE A 41 -9.91 -1.98 -0.81
N ASN A 42 -9.98 -1.85 0.51
CA ASN A 42 -9.82 -2.97 1.43
C ASN A 42 -10.98 -3.97 1.34
N ASP A 43 -12.20 -3.48 1.17
CA ASP A 43 -13.39 -4.33 1.02
C ASP A 43 -13.35 -5.08 -0.31
N ALA A 44 -12.94 -4.42 -1.41
CA ALA A 44 -12.71 -5.08 -2.70
C ALA A 44 -11.66 -6.19 -2.59
N PHE A 45 -10.57 -5.96 -1.86
CA PHE A 45 -9.56 -6.99 -1.63
C PHE A 45 -10.13 -8.19 -0.88
N LYS A 46 -10.92 -7.99 0.18
CA LYS A 46 -11.56 -9.10 0.91
C LYS A 46 -12.50 -9.91 0.02
N GLU A 47 -13.28 -9.25 -0.83
CA GLU A 47 -14.17 -9.91 -1.79
C GLU A 47 -13.36 -10.73 -2.82
N TYR A 48 -12.27 -10.17 -3.33
CA TYR A 48 -11.36 -10.83 -4.26
C TYR A 48 -10.66 -12.06 -3.64
N SER A 49 -10.08 -11.91 -2.44
CA SER A 49 -9.46 -13.02 -1.70
C SER A 49 -10.47 -14.12 -1.37
N ALA A 50 -11.71 -13.77 -1.05
CA ALA A 50 -12.80 -14.72 -0.83
C ALA A 50 -13.34 -15.39 -2.12
N LYS A 51 -12.74 -15.10 -3.29
CA LYS A 51 -13.18 -15.58 -4.62
C LYS A 51 -14.64 -15.21 -4.95
N ARG A 52 -15.14 -14.11 -4.38
CA ARG A 52 -16.49 -13.56 -4.62
C ARG A 52 -16.51 -12.44 -5.66
N MET A 53 -15.33 -12.07 -6.16
CA MET A 53 -15.10 -11.02 -7.16
C MET A 53 -14.10 -11.53 -8.20
N THR A 54 -14.32 -11.23 -9.48
CA THR A 54 -13.37 -11.62 -10.53
C THR A 54 -12.13 -10.71 -10.55
N PRO A 55 -11.02 -11.17 -11.15
CA PRO A 55 -9.82 -10.32 -11.30
C PRO A 55 -10.09 -9.01 -12.07
N GLU A 56 -10.96 -9.05 -13.07
CA GLU A 56 -11.32 -7.88 -13.89
C GLU A 56 -12.13 -6.85 -13.09
N GLU A 57 -13.09 -7.32 -12.28
CA GLU A 57 -13.86 -6.47 -11.38
C GLU A 57 -12.95 -5.82 -10.33
N TYR A 58 -12.07 -6.61 -9.71
CA TYR A 58 -11.10 -6.12 -8.73
C TYR A 58 -10.15 -5.08 -9.34
N THR A 59 -9.64 -5.33 -10.55
CA THR A 59 -8.78 -4.39 -11.30
C THR A 59 -9.50 -3.07 -11.60
N THR A 60 -10.79 -3.16 -11.95
CA THR A 60 -11.62 -1.98 -12.21
C THR A 60 -11.75 -1.12 -10.95
N ILE A 61 -12.07 -1.74 -9.81
CA ILE A 61 -12.17 -1.02 -8.53
C ILE A 61 -10.81 -0.42 -8.12
N CYS A 62 -9.71 -1.16 -8.28
CA CYS A 62 -8.37 -0.63 -8.02
C CYS A 62 -8.07 0.61 -8.86
N SER A 63 -8.50 0.63 -10.12
CA SER A 63 -8.31 1.77 -11.02
C SER A 63 -9.10 2.99 -10.56
N ILE A 64 -10.39 2.80 -10.24
CA ILE A 64 -11.27 3.87 -9.72
C ILE A 64 -10.71 4.45 -8.42
N VAL A 65 -10.34 3.60 -7.47
CA VAL A 65 -9.80 4.04 -6.19
C VAL A 65 -8.46 4.77 -6.38
N THR A 66 -7.59 4.28 -7.26
CA THR A 66 -6.31 4.94 -7.56
C THR A 66 -6.54 6.34 -8.14
N GLU A 67 -7.47 6.49 -9.09
CA GLU A 67 -7.85 7.78 -9.66
C GLU A 67 -8.37 8.73 -8.57
N GLY A 68 -9.29 8.26 -7.72
CA GLY A 68 -9.80 9.05 -6.59
C GLY A 68 -8.70 9.48 -5.61
N PHE A 69 -7.72 8.61 -5.31
CA PHE A 69 -6.58 9.01 -4.49
C PHE A 69 -5.71 10.08 -5.14
N VAL A 70 -5.52 10.03 -6.46
CA VAL A 70 -4.77 11.04 -7.21
C VAL A 70 -5.49 12.38 -7.16
N GLU A 71 -6.79 12.41 -7.44
CA GLU A 71 -7.61 13.62 -7.39
C GLU A 71 -7.55 14.30 -6.02
N LEU A 72 -7.84 13.54 -4.95
CA LEU A 72 -7.78 14.07 -3.58
C LEU A 72 -6.37 14.53 -3.18
N SER A 73 -5.33 13.87 -3.70
CA SER A 73 -3.95 14.28 -3.43
C SER A 73 -3.62 15.62 -4.07
N ILE A 74 -4.11 15.90 -5.28
CA ILE A 74 -3.95 17.19 -5.95
C ILE A 74 -4.65 18.29 -5.15
N GLU A 75 -5.88 18.05 -4.70
CA GLU A 75 -6.66 19.02 -3.92
C GLU A 75 -5.98 19.33 -2.58
N ILE A 76 -5.48 18.30 -1.87
CA ILE A 76 -4.76 18.50 -0.61
C ILE A 76 -3.44 19.25 -0.85
N LEU A 77 -2.70 18.96 -1.92
CA LEU A 77 -1.47 19.70 -2.25
C LEU A 77 -1.76 21.18 -2.53
N ALA A 78 -2.91 21.50 -3.15
CA ALA A 78 -3.33 22.87 -3.35
C ALA A 78 -3.62 23.58 -2.02
N LEU A 79 -4.25 22.89 -1.06
CA LEU A 79 -4.48 23.42 0.29
C LEU A 79 -3.17 23.62 1.07
N GLU A 80 -2.24 22.66 0.98
CA GLU A 80 -0.90 22.77 1.58
C GLU A 80 -0.15 23.98 1.03
N ALA A 81 -0.15 24.17 -0.30
CA ALA A 81 0.48 25.32 -0.95
C ALA A 81 -0.18 26.65 -0.55
N HIS A 82 -1.51 26.69 -0.41
CA HIS A 82 -2.23 27.87 0.07
C HIS A 82 -1.81 28.27 1.49
N LEU A 83 -1.50 27.29 2.33
CA LEU A 83 -1.00 27.48 3.68
C LEU A 83 0.51 27.76 3.74
N GLY A 84 1.18 28.02 2.60
CA GLY A 84 2.60 28.34 2.58
C GLY A 84 3.51 27.12 2.64
N GLY A 85 2.99 25.94 2.30
CA GLY A 85 3.81 24.77 1.99
C GLY A 85 4.68 24.98 0.74
N PRO A 86 5.69 24.12 0.52
CA PRO A 86 6.52 24.19 -0.67
C PRO A 86 5.66 24.06 -1.93
N ASN A 87 5.80 25.01 -2.87
CA ASN A 87 5.14 24.96 -4.17
C ASN A 87 5.68 23.76 -4.97
N HIS A 88 4.99 22.63 -4.87
CA HIS A 88 5.30 21.42 -5.65
C HIS A 88 4.70 21.55 -7.06
N ALA A 89 5.26 22.43 -7.88
CA ALA A 89 5.08 22.37 -9.33
C ALA A 89 5.93 21.21 -9.89
N ILE A 90 5.60 19.96 -9.54
CA ILE A 90 6.23 18.77 -10.13
C ILE A 90 5.12 17.80 -10.55
N PRO A 91 5.06 17.37 -11.82
CA PRO A 91 4.06 16.41 -12.29
C PRO A 91 4.27 15.04 -11.64
N ILE A 92 3.16 14.42 -11.21
CA ILE A 92 3.05 13.20 -10.37
C ILE A 92 3.58 11.91 -11.06
N ASN A 93 4.16 12.01 -12.27
CA ASN A 93 4.62 10.87 -13.07
C ASN A 93 6.14 10.63 -13.07
N ALA A 94 6.89 11.13 -12.08
CA ALA A 94 8.31 10.84 -11.96
C ALA A 94 8.55 9.47 -11.30
N PRO A 95 9.33 8.56 -11.92
CA PRO A 95 9.72 7.31 -11.28
C PRO A 95 10.59 7.58 -10.05
N ALA A 96 10.41 6.76 -9.01
CA ALA A 96 11.07 6.89 -7.72
C ALA A 96 12.61 7.01 -7.86
N PRO A 97 13.28 7.90 -7.10
CA PRO A 97 14.74 7.94 -7.10
C PRO A 97 15.29 6.70 -6.39
N ALA A 98 16.28 6.07 -7.03
CA ALA A 98 17.00 4.92 -6.52
C ALA A 98 17.70 5.23 -5.20
N THR A 99 17.55 4.33 -4.24
CA THR A 99 18.32 4.24 -3.00
C THR A 99 19.82 4.19 -3.31
N ALA A 100 20.56 5.19 -2.84
CA ALA A 100 22.01 5.13 -2.70
C ALA A 100 22.34 5.11 -1.20
N GLU A 101 22.88 3.97 -0.77
CA GLU A 101 23.52 3.79 0.53
C GLU A 101 24.72 4.71 0.65
N THR A 102 24.90 5.40 1.78
CA THR A 102 26.22 5.72 2.31
C THR A 102 26.13 5.87 3.83
N VAL A 103 26.72 4.89 4.51
CA VAL A 103 27.10 4.86 5.93
C VAL A 103 28.30 5.80 6.13
N VAL A 104 28.33 6.63 7.19
CA VAL A 104 29.46 6.76 8.16
C VAL A 104 28.96 7.43 9.46
N GLU A 105 29.41 6.80 10.54
CA GLU A 105 29.23 6.93 12.00
C GLU A 105 29.92 8.18 12.64
N THR A 106 29.49 8.60 13.86
CA THR A 106 30.33 8.79 15.08
C THR A 106 29.60 9.52 16.23
N THR A 107 29.42 8.80 17.35
CA THR A 107 29.20 9.10 18.80
C THR A 107 29.00 10.54 19.33
N THR A 108 28.13 10.72 20.36
CA THR A 108 28.50 10.89 21.79
C THR A 108 27.27 10.80 22.73
N ASP A 109 27.55 10.24 23.91
CA ASP A 109 26.80 9.93 25.14
C ASP A 109 25.89 11.03 25.75
N ALA A 110 24.69 10.66 26.25
CA ALA A 110 24.03 11.21 27.46
C ALA A 110 22.65 10.55 27.72
N ALA A 111 22.43 10.09 28.96
CA ALA A 111 21.23 9.40 29.45
C ALA A 111 19.96 10.28 29.54
N PRO A 112 18.74 9.69 29.48
CA PRO A 112 17.49 10.44 29.39
C PRO A 112 16.86 10.73 30.76
N GLY A 113 16.53 11.99 31.02
CA GLY A 113 15.53 12.37 32.02
C GLY A 113 14.15 12.52 31.35
N PRO A 114 13.03 12.21 32.03
CA PRO A 114 11.70 12.36 31.45
C PRO A 114 11.28 13.83 31.51
N THR A 115 11.32 14.51 30.37
CA THR A 115 10.78 15.87 30.22
C THR A 115 9.31 15.78 29.76
N PRO A 116 8.37 16.46 30.44
CA PRO A 116 6.96 16.46 30.04
C PRO A 116 6.74 17.18 28.71
N SER A 117 5.82 16.65 27.89
CA SER A 117 5.38 17.22 26.62
C SER A 117 5.17 18.72 26.69
N SER A 118 6.13 19.46 26.13
CA SER A 118 6.00 20.89 25.90
C SER A 118 5.04 21.08 24.73
N ARG A 119 3.76 21.32 25.03
CA ARG A 119 2.78 21.81 24.04
C ARG A 119 3.32 23.11 23.47
N GLN A 120 3.76 23.07 22.21
CA GLN A 120 4.29 24.22 21.50
C GLN A 120 3.17 25.24 21.29
N SER A 121 3.44 26.50 21.63
CA SER A 121 2.59 27.63 21.30
C SER A 121 2.57 27.78 19.77
N VAL A 122 1.44 27.45 19.15
CA VAL A 122 1.23 27.56 17.69
C VAL A 122 1.42 29.01 17.27
N SER A 123 2.44 29.28 16.46
CA SER A 123 2.66 30.61 15.89
C SER A 123 1.63 30.79 14.77
N LEU A 124 0.99 31.95 14.68
CA LEU A 124 0.04 32.31 13.60
C LEU A 124 0.71 32.44 12.20
N ASN A 125 1.93 31.92 12.05
CA ASN A 125 2.60 31.83 10.78
C ASN A 125 2.10 30.55 10.08
N SER A 126 1.45 30.75 8.94
CA SER A 126 0.92 29.74 8.02
C SER A 126 1.75 28.44 7.81
N PRO A 127 3.11 28.44 7.83
CA PRO A 127 3.90 27.24 7.55
C PRO A 127 3.69 26.06 8.51
N GLU A 128 3.31 26.32 9.78
CA GLU A 128 3.09 25.25 10.76
C GLU A 128 1.88 24.38 10.38
N HIS A 129 0.80 25.00 9.88
CA HIS A 129 -0.39 24.30 9.42
C HIS A 129 -0.11 23.48 8.14
N ALA A 130 0.69 24.02 7.22
CA ALA A 130 1.14 23.28 6.05
C ALA A 130 1.98 22.06 6.45
N GLN A 131 2.83 22.19 7.47
CA GLN A 131 3.61 21.07 7.99
C GLN A 131 2.72 19.98 8.59
N LEU A 132 1.68 20.32 9.36
CA LEU A 132 0.72 19.33 9.87
C LEU A 132 0.03 18.55 8.76
N ILE A 133 -0.44 19.24 7.71
CA ILE A 133 -1.01 18.60 6.51
C ILE A 133 0.01 17.65 5.88
N ARG A 134 1.26 18.10 5.76
CA ARG A 134 2.33 17.32 5.14
C ARG A 134 2.66 16.05 5.93
N GLU A 135 2.72 16.14 7.24
CA GLU A 135 2.96 14.99 8.13
C GLU A 135 1.86 13.93 7.95
N VAL A 136 0.58 14.36 7.93
CA VAL A 136 -0.55 13.45 7.67
C VAL A 136 -0.44 12.81 6.27
N GLN A 137 -0.07 13.57 5.24
CA GLN A 137 0.12 13.01 3.89
C GLN A 137 1.21 11.93 3.85
N LEU A 138 2.32 12.13 4.56
CA LEU A 138 3.42 11.16 4.62
C LEU A 138 2.99 9.88 5.34
N LEU A 139 2.30 10.00 6.47
CA LEU A 139 1.76 8.86 7.21
C LEU A 139 0.71 8.12 6.38
N GLU A 140 -0.17 8.83 5.66
CA GLU A 140 -1.14 8.21 4.76
C GLU A 140 -0.45 7.43 3.63
N LYS A 141 0.62 7.98 3.04
CA LYS A 141 1.41 7.26 2.04
C LYS A 141 2.03 5.98 2.64
N GLN A 142 2.55 6.05 3.86
CA GLN A 142 3.10 4.88 4.56
C GLN A 142 2.03 3.83 4.85
N LYS A 143 0.86 4.24 5.34
CA LYS A 143 -0.30 3.39 5.58
C LYS A 143 -0.75 2.67 4.31
N LEU A 144 -0.84 3.36 3.17
CA LEU A 144 -1.16 2.73 1.88
C LEU A 144 -0.11 1.69 1.49
N ALA A 145 1.17 2.03 1.61
CA ALA A 145 2.27 1.11 1.29
C ALA A 145 2.22 -0.16 2.15
N LEU A 146 2.00 -0.02 3.47
CA LEU A 146 1.85 -1.13 4.40
C LEU A 146 0.63 -1.99 4.05
N THR A 147 -0.49 -1.36 3.71
CA THR A 147 -1.74 -2.05 3.31
C THR A 147 -1.50 -2.90 2.06
N VAL A 148 -0.94 -2.31 1.01
CA VAL A 148 -0.63 -3.01 -0.26
C VAL A 148 0.37 -4.14 -0.02
N GLN A 149 1.37 -3.92 0.83
CA GLN A 149 2.35 -4.94 1.20
C GLN A 149 1.70 -6.13 1.91
N GLY A 150 0.83 -5.87 2.90
CA GLY A 150 0.09 -6.92 3.60
C GLY A 150 -0.81 -7.72 2.65
N GLN A 151 -1.54 -7.03 1.76
CA GLN A 151 -2.37 -7.68 0.74
C GLN A 151 -1.55 -8.54 -0.22
N LYS A 152 -0.40 -8.05 -0.67
CA LYS A 152 0.54 -8.80 -1.51
C LYS A 152 0.99 -10.08 -0.82
N TRP A 153 1.38 -10.00 0.46
CA TRP A 153 1.80 -11.17 1.23
C TRP A 153 0.71 -12.22 1.39
N VAL A 154 -0.55 -11.81 1.58
CA VAL A 154 -1.68 -12.74 1.60
C VAL A 154 -1.80 -13.49 0.28
N LEU A 155 -1.72 -12.80 -0.86
CA LEU A 155 -1.79 -13.42 -2.18
C LEU A 155 -0.60 -14.33 -2.47
N GLU A 156 0.61 -13.94 -2.07
CA GLU A 156 1.83 -14.77 -2.21
C GLU A 156 1.72 -16.05 -1.36
N MET A 157 1.22 -15.94 -0.13
CA MET A 157 0.97 -17.09 0.75
C MET A 157 -0.08 -18.04 0.14
N GLU A 158 -1.21 -17.52 -0.37
CA GLU A 158 -2.24 -18.33 -1.05
C GLU A 158 -1.66 -19.06 -2.28
N ALA A 159 -0.86 -18.36 -3.10
CA ALA A 159 -0.25 -18.95 -4.29
C ALA A 159 0.73 -20.07 -3.92
N GLN A 160 1.54 -19.87 -2.87
CA GLN A 160 2.45 -20.91 -2.38
C GLN A 160 1.69 -22.13 -1.87
N GLN A 161 0.61 -21.94 -1.11
CA GLN A 161 -0.21 -23.04 -0.60
C GLN A 161 -0.89 -23.82 -1.73
N ALA A 162 -1.41 -23.12 -2.76
CA ALA A 162 -2.00 -23.77 -3.93
C ALA A 162 -0.99 -24.59 -4.72
N GLN A 163 0.24 -24.09 -4.85
CA GLN A 163 1.33 -24.82 -5.51
C GLN A 163 1.73 -26.07 -4.70
N ASP A 164 1.90 -25.92 -3.39
CA ASP A 164 2.25 -27.03 -2.49
C ASP A 164 1.18 -28.13 -2.49
N GLN A 165 -0.09 -27.75 -2.56
CA GLN A 165 -1.20 -28.69 -2.67
C GLN A 165 -1.16 -29.46 -4.00
N LYS A 166 -0.89 -28.75 -5.11
CA LYS A 166 -0.77 -29.36 -6.43
C LYS A 166 0.41 -30.33 -6.50
N ASP A 167 1.54 -29.99 -5.89
CA ASP A 167 2.72 -30.84 -5.85
C ASP A 167 2.46 -32.12 -5.03
N ARG A 168 1.77 -31.99 -3.88
CA ARG A 168 1.32 -33.13 -3.07
C ARG A 168 0.36 -34.05 -3.84
N GLU A 169 -0.63 -33.48 -4.53
CA GLU A 169 -1.57 -34.26 -5.34
C GLU A 169 -0.88 -34.98 -6.50
N ALA A 170 0.15 -34.37 -7.10
CA ALA A 170 0.95 -35.00 -8.15
C ALA A 170 1.79 -36.18 -7.61
N GLU A 171 2.37 -36.04 -6.42
CA GLU A 171 3.11 -37.12 -5.73
C GLU A 171 2.18 -38.30 -5.38
N GLU A 172 1.01 -38.02 -4.81
CA GLU A 172 0.00 -39.05 -4.52
C GLU A 172 -0.50 -39.78 -5.78
N GLN A 173 -0.60 -39.07 -6.91
CA GLN A 173 -0.96 -39.68 -8.19
C GLN A 173 0.16 -40.59 -8.72
N ALA A 174 1.43 -40.18 -8.58
CA ALA A 174 2.58 -41.00 -8.96
C ALA A 174 2.65 -42.30 -8.15
N ASP A 175 2.45 -42.24 -6.83
CA ASP A 175 2.46 -43.41 -5.95
C ASP A 175 1.33 -44.42 -6.28
N ARG A 176 0.15 -43.90 -6.67
CA ARG A 176 -0.97 -44.76 -7.11
C ARG A 176 -0.71 -45.48 -8.43
N VAL A 177 0.04 -44.87 -9.35
CA VAL A 177 0.40 -45.52 -10.63
C VAL A 177 1.39 -46.64 -10.37
N MET A 178 2.44 -46.39 -9.58
CA MET A 178 3.44 -47.40 -9.23
C MET A 178 2.84 -48.61 -8.50
N SER A 179 1.86 -48.39 -7.63
CA SER A 179 1.21 -49.48 -6.87
C SER A 179 0.32 -50.40 -7.73
N LYS A 180 -0.13 -49.95 -8.91
CA LYS A 180 -0.98 -50.77 -9.82
C LYS A 180 -0.19 -51.71 -10.72
N GLU A 181 1.09 -51.44 -10.94
CA GLU A 181 1.94 -52.26 -11.82
C GLU A 181 2.42 -53.56 -11.13
N ASP A 182 2.37 -53.64 -9.80
CA ASP A 182 2.85 -54.80 -9.03
C ASP A 182 1.76 -55.84 -8.71
N THR A 183 0.49 -55.58 -9.05
CA THR A 183 -0.64 -56.49 -8.78
C THR A 183 -1.14 -57.27 -10.01
N GLY A 184 -0.40 -57.23 -11.11
CA GLY A 184 -0.88 -57.66 -12.43
C GLY A 184 -0.01 -58.68 -13.17
N MET A 185 0.70 -59.59 -12.48
CA MET A 185 1.24 -60.81 -13.11
C MET A 185 0.38 -62.02 -12.75
N ASP A 186 -0.81 -62.11 -13.36
CA ASP A 186 -1.49 -63.39 -13.64
C ASP A 186 -2.70 -63.10 -14.53
N ARG A 187 -2.46 -62.94 -15.84
CA ARG A 187 -3.52 -63.15 -16.83
C ARG A 187 -2.96 -63.61 -18.16
N ASP A 188 -2.67 -64.90 -18.20
CA ASP A 188 -2.84 -65.72 -19.41
C ASP A 188 -4.21 -65.42 -20.02
N THR A 189 -4.25 -64.60 -21.07
CA THR A 189 -5.33 -64.66 -22.05
C THR A 189 -4.78 -64.29 -23.42
N LEU A 190 -4.50 -65.36 -24.16
CA LEU A 190 -4.34 -65.46 -25.60
C LEU A 190 -5.24 -64.51 -26.41
N ASN A 191 -4.62 -63.92 -27.43
CA ASN A 191 -5.08 -63.94 -28.83
C ASN A 191 -6.31 -63.10 -29.22
N HIS A 192 -6.08 -61.97 -29.91
CA HIS A 192 -6.44 -61.81 -31.33
C HIS A 192 -5.92 -60.47 -31.87
N GLY A 193 -5.24 -60.53 -33.02
CA GLY A 193 -4.66 -59.37 -33.69
C GLY A 193 -5.71 -58.43 -34.27
N SER A 194 -5.36 -57.14 -34.32
CA SER A 194 -5.95 -56.21 -35.27
C SER A 194 -5.00 -55.04 -35.52
N GLU A 195 -4.51 -55.02 -36.75
CA GLU A 195 -4.19 -53.90 -37.62
C GLU A 195 -3.64 -52.57 -37.09
N VAL A 196 -2.46 -52.30 -37.63
CA VAL A 196 -1.73 -51.05 -37.83
C VAL A 196 -2.66 -49.90 -38.26
N LEU A 197 -2.65 -48.80 -37.51
CA LEU A 197 -2.79 -47.46 -38.09
C LEU A 197 -1.74 -46.52 -37.49
N ALA A 198 -0.79 -46.15 -38.34
CA ALA A 198 0.20 -45.13 -38.06
C ALA A 198 -0.49 -43.76 -37.95
N THR A 199 -0.28 -43.06 -36.85
CA THR A 199 -0.46 -41.61 -36.80
C THR A 199 0.69 -41.03 -36.00
N ALA A 200 1.72 -40.60 -36.75
CA ALA A 200 2.79 -39.78 -36.23
C ALA A 200 2.21 -38.41 -35.86
N VAL A 201 2.04 -38.16 -34.57
CA VAL A 201 1.85 -36.81 -34.04
C VAL A 201 3.21 -36.37 -33.52
N GLN A 202 3.76 -35.35 -34.18
CA GLN A 202 4.99 -34.66 -33.80
C GLN A 202 4.88 -34.14 -32.37
N ASP A 203 5.65 -34.75 -31.50
CA ASP A 203 5.98 -34.25 -30.17
C ASP A 203 7.11 -33.22 -30.34
N SER A 204 6.75 -31.95 -30.40
CA SER A 204 7.69 -30.83 -30.42
C SER A 204 7.21 -29.78 -29.41
N SER A 205 8.07 -29.51 -28.43
CA SER A 205 8.04 -28.38 -27.51
C SER A 205 6.99 -28.41 -26.39
N ARG A 206 7.20 -29.28 -25.40
CA ARG A 206 7.04 -28.89 -23.99
C ARG A 206 8.40 -28.77 -23.32
N GLN A 207 9.14 -27.75 -23.75
CA GLN A 207 10.26 -27.23 -22.96
C GLN A 207 9.63 -26.50 -21.77
N ALA A 208 9.44 -27.23 -20.67
CA ALA A 208 9.10 -26.65 -19.40
C ALA A 208 10.28 -25.78 -18.97
N SER A 209 10.21 -24.49 -19.30
CA SER A 209 10.94 -23.45 -18.61
C SER A 209 10.44 -23.42 -17.16
N SER A 210 10.93 -24.35 -16.34
CA SER A 210 11.01 -24.13 -14.90
C SER A 210 12.02 -23.02 -14.69
N GLN A 211 11.55 -21.81 -14.90
CA GLN A 211 12.27 -20.62 -14.55
C GLN A 211 12.33 -20.63 -13.02
N VAL A 212 13.51 -20.99 -12.52
CA VAL A 212 13.90 -20.98 -11.12
C VAL A 212 13.80 -19.55 -10.63
N ASN A 213 12.60 -19.10 -10.29
CA ASN A 213 12.43 -18.08 -9.28
C ASN A 213 12.72 -18.78 -7.96
N GLY A 214 14.00 -18.77 -7.56
CA GLY A 214 14.45 -19.16 -6.22
C GLY A 214 13.94 -18.19 -5.17
N GLY A 215 12.62 -17.96 -5.13
CA GLY A 215 11.97 -17.32 -4.00
C GLY A 215 12.14 -18.25 -2.82
N LEU A 216 12.79 -17.76 -1.77
CA LEU A 216 12.89 -18.46 -0.49
C LEU A 216 11.48 -18.86 -0.06
N LYS A 217 11.20 -20.16 -0.08
CA LYS A 217 9.93 -20.72 0.38
C LYS A 217 9.85 -20.52 1.89
N LEU A 218 9.06 -19.53 2.30
CA LEU A 218 8.79 -19.26 3.70
C LEU A 218 7.78 -20.27 4.23
N SER A 219 7.97 -20.64 5.49
CA SER A 219 6.98 -21.38 6.27
C SER A 219 5.71 -20.55 6.50
N VAL A 220 4.60 -21.22 6.81
CA VAL A 220 3.33 -20.55 7.13
C VAL A 220 3.48 -19.66 8.37
N GLU A 221 4.28 -20.11 9.34
CA GLU A 221 4.59 -19.38 10.57
C GLU A 221 5.36 -18.08 10.27
N GLU A 222 6.36 -18.11 9.39
CA GLU A 222 7.09 -16.91 8.98
C GLU A 222 6.19 -15.90 8.24
N TRP A 223 5.26 -16.38 7.41
CA TRP A 223 4.25 -15.53 6.77
C TRP A 223 3.33 -14.86 7.80
N GLN A 224 2.88 -15.61 8.80
CA GLN A 224 2.03 -15.10 9.88
C GLN A 224 2.76 -14.03 10.70
N VAL A 225 4.03 -14.25 11.06
CA VAL A 225 4.84 -13.26 11.78
C VAL A 225 4.95 -11.96 10.97
N LYS A 226 5.28 -12.04 9.68
CA LYS A 226 5.36 -10.86 8.81
C LYS A 226 4.03 -10.11 8.75
N LEU A 227 2.92 -10.81 8.54
CA LEU A 227 1.59 -10.19 8.50
C LEU A 227 1.24 -9.51 9.83
N GLU A 228 1.60 -10.10 10.96
CA GLU A 228 1.38 -9.51 12.28
C GLU A 228 2.22 -8.24 12.49
N GLU A 229 3.51 -8.26 12.13
CA GLU A 229 4.40 -7.09 12.20
C GLU A 229 3.92 -5.94 11.33
N ASN A 230 3.46 -6.23 10.10
CA ASN A 230 2.88 -5.24 9.21
C ASN A 230 1.55 -4.71 9.75
N ARG A 231 0.71 -5.56 10.33
CA ARG A 231 -0.53 -5.12 11.00
C ARG A 231 -0.25 -4.20 12.19
N ALA A 232 0.74 -4.54 13.02
CA ALA A 232 1.15 -3.70 14.13
C ALA A 232 1.67 -2.33 13.65
N SER A 233 2.51 -2.34 12.61
CA SER A 233 3.03 -1.11 11.98
C SER A 233 1.91 -0.25 11.37
N LEU A 234 0.91 -0.90 10.76
CA LEU A 234 -0.24 -0.24 10.18
C LEU A 234 -1.10 0.43 11.26
N ASN A 235 -1.37 -0.27 12.36
CA ASN A 235 -2.12 0.27 13.49
C ASN A 235 -1.41 1.47 14.11
N GLN A 236 -0.10 1.39 14.33
CA GLN A 236 0.68 2.53 14.82
C GLN A 236 0.57 3.72 13.88
N THR A 237 0.71 3.50 12.57
CA THR A 237 0.59 4.58 11.58
C THR A 237 -0.81 5.23 11.60
N ILE A 238 -1.86 4.43 11.84
CA ILE A 238 -3.24 4.94 11.98
C ILE A 238 -3.40 5.80 13.24
N GLU A 239 -2.81 5.37 14.36
CA GLU A 239 -2.80 6.16 15.60
C GLU A 239 -2.10 7.49 15.39
N ASP A 240 -0.91 7.47 14.77
CA ASP A 240 -0.15 8.69 14.46
C ASP A 240 -0.94 9.65 13.54
N ILE A 241 -1.70 9.13 12.56
CA ILE A 241 -2.59 9.95 11.72
C ILE A 241 -3.69 10.60 12.57
N ASN A 242 -4.33 9.83 13.44
CA ASN A 242 -5.43 10.33 14.27
C ASN A 242 -4.96 11.43 15.23
N ASP A 243 -3.78 11.26 15.83
CA ASP A 243 -3.18 12.28 16.70
C ASP A 243 -2.92 13.58 15.92
N LYS A 244 -2.39 13.49 14.69
CA LYS A 244 -2.16 14.67 13.84
C LYS A 244 -3.46 15.33 13.36
N LEU A 245 -4.51 14.55 13.13
CA LEU A 245 -5.83 15.11 12.82
C LEU A 245 -6.44 15.83 14.03
N ALA A 246 -6.19 15.34 15.25
CA ALA A 246 -6.59 16.02 16.47
C ALA A 246 -5.85 17.35 16.64
N ASP A 247 -4.54 17.40 16.38
CA ASP A 247 -3.76 18.65 16.38
C ASP A 247 -4.34 19.69 15.41
N ILE A 248 -4.75 19.25 14.21
CA ILE A 248 -5.39 20.14 13.22
C ILE A 248 -6.76 20.64 13.71
N GLN A 249 -7.55 19.80 14.38
CA GLN A 249 -8.82 20.21 14.97
C GLN A 249 -8.63 21.22 16.10
N GLU A 250 -7.61 21.04 16.95
CA GLU A 250 -7.23 21.99 17.99
C GLU A 250 -6.81 23.33 17.37
N ALA A 251 -6.00 23.33 16.30
CA ALA A 251 -5.61 24.53 15.58
C ALA A 251 -6.83 25.30 15.02
N ILE A 252 -7.81 24.59 14.44
CA ILE A 252 -9.08 25.19 14.00
C ILE A 252 -9.81 25.84 15.18
N ALA A 253 -9.89 25.16 16.32
CA ALA A 253 -10.59 25.68 17.50
C ALA A 253 -9.94 26.96 18.02
N VAL A 254 -8.60 27.01 18.08
CA VAL A 254 -7.85 28.20 18.51
C VAL A 254 -8.05 29.38 17.56
N LEU A 255 -8.11 29.14 16.25
CA LEU A 255 -8.27 30.20 15.24
C LEU A 255 -9.68 30.79 15.17
N VAL A 256 -10.68 30.10 15.73
CA VAL A 256 -12.10 30.52 15.72
C VAL A 256 -12.49 31.30 16.99
N LEU A 257 -11.66 31.24 18.05
CA LEU A 257 -11.86 31.96 19.31
C LEU A 257 -11.32 33.40 19.26
#